data_AF-A0A0K0GQK9-F1
#
_entry.id   AF-A0A0K0GQK9-F1
#
_cell.length_a   1.000
_cell.length_b   1.000
_cell.length_c   1.000
_cell.angle_alpha   90.00
_cell.angle_beta   90.00
_cell.angle_gamma   90.00
#
_symmetry.space_group_name_H-M   'P 1'
#
loop_
_entity.id
_entity.type
_entity.pdbx_description
1 polymer ?
#
loop_
_entity_poly.entity_id
_entity_poly.type
_entity_poly.pdbx_seq_one_letter_code
_entity_poly.pdbx_strand_id
1 'polypeptide(L)'
;MAQRCAGFAPTDGLSLRVVAQQRQAAARAGSLAAEAAMLALGEPLHVSPGYKRALVQRVLASRDPEAYLALAPAMGARASGDDSLQGCVAGDQFAELARQVAACRLGLDCSADSTLVTSYCANAGICSRDSAQDFVSFVFDAAVPRQGADKVDELVDTLVSDPGAQS
;
A
#
# COMPACT_ATOMS: atom_id res chain seq x y z
N MET A 1 20.71 -2.77 10.15
CA MET A 1 19.91 -1.55 10.38
C MET A 1 20.70 -0.25 10.15
N ALA A 2 21.92 -0.11 10.68
CA ALA A 2 22.73 1.12 10.55
C ALA A 2 23.03 1.58 9.10
N GLN A 3 23.27 0.66 8.15
CA GLN A 3 23.60 1.00 6.76
C GLN A 3 22.49 1.78 6.03
N ARG A 4 21.21 1.47 6.29
CA ARG A 4 20.07 2.09 5.58
C ARG A 4 19.74 3.48 6.12
N CYS A 5 20.17 3.79 7.34
CA CYS A 5 20.05 5.12 7.93
C CYS A 5 21.31 5.96 7.75
N ALA A 6 22.32 5.49 6.98
CA ALA A 6 23.62 6.16 6.85
C ALA A 6 23.53 7.56 6.20
N GLY A 7 22.42 7.88 5.52
CA GLY A 7 22.14 9.20 4.98
C GLY A 7 21.50 10.18 5.98
N PHE A 8 21.26 9.78 7.22
CA PHE A 8 20.61 10.59 8.24
C PHE A 8 21.53 10.84 9.44
N ALA A 9 21.77 12.11 9.74
CA ALA A 9 22.52 12.59 10.88
C ALA A 9 21.58 13.19 11.94
N PRO A 10 21.97 13.20 13.24
CA PRO A 10 21.20 13.88 14.28
C PRO A 10 20.92 15.36 13.98
N THR A 11 21.81 16.01 13.23
CA THR A 11 21.69 17.40 12.79
C THR A 11 20.57 17.65 11.78
N ASP A 12 20.04 16.60 11.13
CA ASP A 12 18.95 16.72 10.15
C ASP A 12 17.61 17.06 10.82
N GLY A 13 17.55 17.02 12.16
CA GLY A 13 16.34 17.38 12.91
C GLY A 13 15.15 16.46 12.61
N LEU A 14 15.41 15.25 12.12
CA LEU A 14 14.37 14.28 11.82
C LEU A 14 13.59 13.93 13.08
N SER A 15 12.29 14.19 13.00
CA SER A 15 11.32 13.80 14.01
C SER A 15 10.05 13.33 13.33
N LEU A 16 9.23 12.56 14.05
CA LEU A 16 7.93 12.12 13.54
C LEU A 16 7.07 13.31 13.07
N ARG A 17 7.16 14.44 13.76
CA ARG A 17 6.47 15.68 13.38
C ARG A 17 6.95 16.21 12.03
N VAL A 18 8.25 16.28 11.80
CA VAL A 18 8.80 16.75 10.52
C VAL A 18 8.38 15.80 9.40
N VAL A 19 8.44 14.48 9.63
CA VAL A 19 7.98 13.47 8.64
C VAL A 19 6.50 13.66 8.29
N ALA A 20 5.64 13.87 9.29
CA ALA A 20 4.22 14.12 9.07
C ALA A 20 3.97 15.42 8.29
N GLN A 21 4.67 16.50 8.63
CA GLN A 21 4.58 17.78 7.92
C GLN A 21 5.03 17.67 6.46
N GLN A 22 6.13 16.97 6.19
CA GLN A 22 6.62 16.75 4.83
C GLN A 22 5.63 15.92 4.01
N ARG A 23 5.04 14.88 4.59
CA ARG A 23 4.01 14.08 3.93
C ARG A 23 2.78 14.92 3.58
N GLN A 24 2.31 15.75 4.50
CA GLN A 24 1.17 16.64 4.25
C GLN A 24 1.49 17.70 3.18
N ALA A 25 2.70 18.27 3.18
CA ALA A 25 3.15 19.21 2.16
C ALA A 25 3.19 18.54 0.78
N ALA A 26 3.75 17.34 0.68
CA ALA A 26 3.80 16.56 -0.57
C ALA A 26 2.40 16.23 -1.10
N ALA A 27 1.47 15.82 -0.22
CA ALA A 27 0.08 15.55 -0.59
C ALA A 27 -0.60 16.80 -1.17
N ARG A 28 -0.43 17.96 -0.51
CA ARG A 28 -0.98 19.24 -1.00
C ARG A 28 -0.31 19.73 -2.29
N ALA A 29 0.94 19.34 -2.53
CA ALA A 29 1.68 19.64 -3.75
C ALA A 29 1.34 18.69 -4.91
N GLY A 30 0.43 17.74 -4.72
CA GLY A 30 -0.06 16.85 -5.78
C GLY A 30 0.59 15.47 -5.84
N SER A 31 1.40 15.08 -4.84
CA SER A 31 1.89 13.70 -4.75
C SER A 31 0.75 12.75 -4.40
N LEU A 32 0.34 11.92 -5.37
CA LEU A 32 -0.76 10.97 -5.21
C LEU A 32 -0.45 9.92 -4.15
N ALA A 33 0.77 9.40 -4.10
CA ALA A 33 1.20 8.47 -3.07
C ALA A 33 1.17 9.11 -1.66
N ALA A 34 1.56 10.38 -1.53
CA ALA A 34 1.45 11.08 -0.24
C ALA A 34 -0.02 11.31 0.15
N GLU A 35 -0.88 11.69 -0.79
CA GLU A 35 -2.32 11.85 -0.57
C GLU A 35 -2.98 10.53 -0.13
N ALA A 36 -2.63 9.41 -0.77
CA ALA A 36 -3.04 8.06 -0.39
C ALA A 36 -2.53 7.67 1.02
N ALA A 37 -1.28 7.98 1.33
CA ALA A 37 -0.71 7.74 2.66
C ALA A 37 -1.43 8.54 3.75
N MET A 38 -1.82 9.80 3.47
CA MET A 38 -2.60 10.62 4.40
C MET A 38 -3.97 9.97 4.69
N LEU A 39 -4.65 9.42 3.67
CA LEU A 39 -5.87 8.64 3.87
C LEU A 39 -5.60 7.36 4.70
N ALA A 40 -4.50 6.65 4.42
CA ALA A 40 -4.10 5.47 5.17
C ALA A 40 -3.82 5.75 6.65
N LEU A 41 -3.35 6.95 6.98
CA LEU A 41 -3.13 7.42 8.35
C LEU A 41 -4.40 7.93 9.05
N GLY A 42 -5.53 8.00 8.34
CA GLY A 42 -6.77 8.57 8.90
C GLY A 42 -6.80 10.10 8.90
N GLU A 43 -5.89 10.74 8.18
CA GLU A 43 -5.76 12.20 8.07
C GLU A 43 -5.97 12.67 6.61
N PRO A 44 -7.09 12.33 5.94
CA PRO A 44 -7.29 12.70 4.54
C PRO A 44 -7.29 14.21 4.36
N LEU A 45 -6.89 14.70 3.17
CA LEU A 45 -6.94 16.14 2.86
C LEU A 45 -8.37 16.69 2.95
N HIS A 46 -9.37 15.85 2.66
CA HIS A 46 -10.77 16.16 2.83
C HIS A 46 -11.52 15.00 3.48
N VAL A 47 -12.46 15.30 4.38
CA VAL A 47 -13.22 14.30 5.15
C VAL A 47 -14.53 13.85 4.48
N SER A 48 -14.77 14.23 3.22
CA SER A 48 -16.01 13.87 2.53
C SER A 48 -15.98 12.42 2.01
N PRO A 49 -17.11 11.68 2.04
CA PRO A 49 -17.19 10.35 1.43
C PRO A 49 -16.82 10.35 -0.07
N GLY A 50 -17.21 11.41 -0.80
CA GLY A 50 -16.86 11.58 -2.20
C GLY A 50 -15.35 11.70 -2.45
N TYR A 51 -14.61 12.33 -1.53
CA TYR A 51 -13.15 12.44 -1.64
C TYR A 51 -12.46 11.09 -1.57
N LYS A 52 -12.85 10.23 -0.62
CA LYS A 52 -12.24 8.91 -0.44
C LYS A 52 -12.39 8.07 -1.70
N ARG A 53 -13.62 7.97 -2.25
CA ARG A 53 -13.87 7.25 -3.51
C ARG A 53 -13.06 7.83 -4.67
N ALA A 54 -13.06 9.16 -4.83
CA ALA A 54 -12.33 9.82 -5.90
C ALA A 54 -10.82 9.57 -5.82
N LEU A 55 -10.25 9.57 -4.62
CA LEU A 55 -8.83 9.25 -4.41
C LEU A 55 -8.52 7.80 -4.80
N VAL A 56 -9.32 6.84 -4.38
CA VAL A 56 -9.15 5.42 -4.78
C VAL A 56 -9.18 5.28 -6.30
N GLN A 57 -10.13 5.93 -6.98
CA GLN A 57 -10.23 5.86 -8.44
C GLN A 57 -9.03 6.52 -9.13
N ARG A 58 -8.52 7.64 -8.61
CA ARG A 58 -7.29 8.27 -9.12
C ARG A 58 -6.07 7.36 -8.95
N VAL A 59 -5.95 6.65 -7.83
CA VAL A 59 -4.87 5.68 -7.60
C VAL A 59 -4.96 4.53 -8.61
N LEU A 60 -6.15 3.95 -8.81
CA LEU A 60 -6.34 2.87 -9.79
C LEU A 60 -6.00 3.33 -11.22
N ALA A 61 -6.47 4.53 -11.60
CA ALA A 61 -6.23 5.08 -12.93
C ALA A 61 -4.76 5.46 -13.19
N SER A 62 -4.00 5.85 -12.15
CA SER A 62 -2.60 6.25 -12.33
C SER A 62 -1.66 5.07 -12.60
N ARG A 63 -2.04 3.87 -12.15
CA ARG A 63 -1.18 2.67 -12.13
C ARG A 63 0.18 2.90 -11.45
N ASP A 64 0.23 3.90 -10.55
CA ASP A 64 1.41 4.28 -9.78
C ASP A 64 1.64 3.23 -8.66
N PRO A 65 2.73 2.44 -8.71
CA PRO A 65 2.97 1.38 -7.74
C PRO A 65 3.13 1.91 -6.31
N GLU A 66 3.78 3.07 -6.12
CA GLU A 66 3.92 3.71 -4.82
C GLU A 66 2.58 4.19 -4.27
N ALA A 67 1.69 4.70 -5.12
CA ALA A 67 0.34 5.10 -4.70
C ALA A 67 -0.54 3.90 -4.32
N TYR A 68 -0.43 2.79 -5.05
CA TYR A 68 -1.10 1.53 -4.68
C TYR A 68 -0.64 1.06 -3.29
N LEU A 69 0.68 1.00 -3.07
CA LEU A 69 1.23 0.59 -1.78
C LEU A 69 0.81 1.54 -0.66
N ALA A 70 0.90 2.86 -0.87
CA ALA A 70 0.54 3.87 0.14
C ALA A 70 -0.94 3.80 0.54
N LEU A 71 -1.82 3.44 -0.40
CA LEU A 71 -3.24 3.29 -0.16
C LEU A 71 -3.59 1.98 0.58
N ALA A 72 -2.77 0.93 0.44
CA ALA A 72 -3.11 -0.43 0.86
C ALA A 72 -3.65 -0.57 2.29
N PRO A 73 -3.05 0.06 3.33
CA PRO A 73 -3.57 -0.04 4.69
C PRO A 73 -4.97 0.54 4.84
N ALA A 74 -5.38 1.49 3.99
CA ALA A 74 -6.73 2.05 3.98
C ALA A 74 -7.81 1.11 3.47
N MET A 75 -7.42 0.03 2.82
CA MET A 75 -8.31 -0.79 2.03
C MET A 75 -8.50 -2.19 2.58
N GLY A 76 -7.73 -2.59 3.60
CA GLY A 76 -7.91 -3.88 4.28
C GLY A 76 -9.22 -3.95 5.10
N ALA A 77 -9.27 -4.85 6.06
CA ALA A 77 -10.47 -5.13 6.88
C ALA A 77 -11.08 -3.88 7.54
N ARG A 78 -10.28 -2.85 7.86
CA ARG A 78 -10.78 -1.59 8.45
C ARG A 78 -11.70 -0.78 7.54
N ALA A 79 -11.72 -1.06 6.24
CA ALA A 79 -12.64 -0.47 5.27
C ALA A 79 -13.98 -1.20 5.18
N SER A 80 -14.16 -2.30 5.93
CA SER A 80 -15.41 -3.05 5.92
C SER A 80 -16.58 -2.18 6.40
N GLY A 81 -17.69 -2.21 5.65
CA GLY A 81 -18.86 -1.37 5.91
C GLY A 81 -18.74 0.10 5.49
N ASP A 82 -17.67 0.49 4.78
CA ASP A 82 -17.55 1.83 4.22
C ASP A 82 -18.29 1.95 2.88
N ASP A 83 -19.49 2.52 2.92
CA ASP A 83 -20.33 2.75 1.73
C ASP A 83 -19.64 3.58 0.63
N SER A 84 -18.65 4.40 0.99
CA SER A 84 -17.87 5.17 0.01
C SER A 84 -16.90 4.31 -0.79
N LEU A 85 -16.66 3.06 -0.38
CA LEU A 85 -15.78 2.11 -1.04
C LEU A 85 -16.52 0.95 -1.69
N GLN A 86 -17.86 0.97 -1.70
CA GLN A 86 -18.65 -0.03 -2.42
C GLN A 86 -18.18 -0.16 -3.87
N GLY A 87 -17.98 -1.41 -4.32
CA GLY A 87 -17.47 -1.76 -5.65
C GLY A 87 -15.94 -1.69 -5.79
N CYS A 88 -15.21 -1.24 -4.78
CA CYS A 88 -13.75 -1.27 -4.78
C CYS A 88 -13.24 -2.57 -4.15
N VAL A 89 -12.01 -2.98 -4.50
CA VAL A 89 -11.27 -4.01 -3.75
C VAL A 89 -10.85 -3.42 -2.39
N ALA A 90 -11.77 -3.52 -1.42
CA ALA A 90 -11.66 -2.93 -0.10
C ALA A 90 -12.50 -3.70 0.94
N GLY A 91 -12.13 -3.61 2.22
CA GLY A 91 -12.94 -4.14 3.34
C GLY A 91 -12.85 -5.64 3.54
N ASP A 92 -12.13 -6.33 2.67
CA ASP A 92 -11.79 -7.75 2.77
C ASP A 92 -10.45 -7.96 3.50
N GLN A 93 -10.30 -9.10 4.18
CA GLN A 93 -9.08 -9.46 4.91
C GLN A 93 -7.83 -9.54 4.03
N PHE A 94 -8.00 -9.79 2.72
CA PHE A 94 -6.92 -9.87 1.75
C PHE A 94 -6.76 -8.59 0.91
N ALA A 95 -7.69 -7.62 0.99
CA ALA A 95 -7.67 -6.45 0.10
C ALA A 95 -6.42 -5.54 0.26
N GLU A 96 -5.87 -5.45 1.47
CA GLU A 96 -4.59 -4.75 1.69
C GLU A 96 -3.43 -5.51 1.04
N LEU A 97 -3.34 -6.81 1.32
CA LEU A 97 -2.28 -7.66 0.78
C LEU A 97 -2.33 -7.74 -0.75
N ALA A 98 -3.50 -7.94 -1.32
CA ALA A 98 -3.72 -7.95 -2.77
C ALA A 98 -3.24 -6.64 -3.42
N ARG A 99 -3.42 -5.50 -2.74
CA ARG A 99 -2.94 -4.22 -3.25
C ARG A 99 -1.42 -4.05 -3.14
N GLN A 100 -0.80 -4.60 -2.10
CA GLN A 100 0.67 -4.66 -1.99
C GLN A 100 1.26 -5.54 -3.10
N VAL A 101 0.67 -6.71 -3.36
CA VAL A 101 1.08 -7.61 -4.46
C VAL A 101 0.83 -6.96 -5.83
N ALA A 102 -0.30 -6.25 -6.00
CA ALA A 102 -0.57 -5.49 -7.22
C ALA A 102 0.48 -4.40 -7.46
N ALA A 103 0.93 -3.69 -6.42
CA ALA A 103 2.02 -2.72 -6.54
C ALA A 103 3.32 -3.37 -7.06
N CYS A 104 3.67 -4.58 -6.60
CA CYS A 104 4.79 -5.35 -7.14
C CYS A 104 4.62 -5.65 -8.64
N ARG A 105 3.42 -6.09 -9.05
CA ARG A 105 3.12 -6.34 -10.47
C ARG A 105 3.15 -5.08 -11.33
N LEU A 106 2.94 -3.91 -10.72
CA LEU A 106 3.04 -2.60 -11.37
C LEU A 106 4.47 -2.02 -11.38
N GLY A 107 5.47 -2.75 -10.86
CA GLY A 107 6.88 -2.38 -10.95
C GLY A 107 7.49 -1.83 -9.67
N LEU A 108 6.80 -1.91 -8.52
CA LEU A 108 7.41 -1.63 -7.23
C LEU A 108 8.58 -2.59 -6.97
N ASP A 109 9.68 -2.11 -6.37
CA ASP A 109 10.71 -3.01 -5.84
C ASP A 109 10.15 -3.85 -4.70
N CYS A 110 10.02 -5.15 -4.98
CA CYS A 110 9.53 -6.16 -4.06
C CYS A 110 10.58 -7.24 -3.79
N SER A 111 11.85 -6.99 -4.10
CA SER A 111 12.97 -7.88 -3.79
C SER A 111 13.13 -8.11 -2.27
N ALA A 112 13.93 -9.09 -1.89
CA ALA A 112 14.18 -9.43 -0.49
C ALA A 112 14.72 -8.25 0.35
N ASP A 113 15.51 -7.36 -0.27
CA ASP A 113 16.08 -6.17 0.38
C ASP A 113 15.15 -4.93 0.32
N SER A 114 13.99 -5.06 -0.31
CA SER A 114 13.06 -3.95 -0.51
C SER A 114 12.56 -3.35 0.81
N THR A 115 12.15 -2.08 0.73
CA THR A 115 11.47 -1.41 1.85
C THR A 115 10.16 -2.12 2.18
N LEU A 116 9.47 -2.70 1.19
CA LEU A 116 8.22 -3.42 1.38
C LEU A 116 8.41 -4.63 2.29
N VAL A 117 9.32 -5.55 1.96
CA VAL A 117 9.63 -6.74 2.79
C VAL A 117 10.02 -6.33 4.22
N THR A 118 10.87 -5.30 4.34
CA THR A 118 11.30 -4.79 5.64
C THR A 118 10.13 -4.24 6.45
N SER A 119 9.28 -3.42 5.83
CA SER A 119 8.14 -2.80 6.51
C SER A 119 7.08 -3.83 6.90
N TYR A 120 6.85 -4.83 6.06
CA TYR A 120 5.92 -5.90 6.35
C TYR A 120 6.38 -6.72 7.55
N CYS A 121 7.66 -7.12 7.60
CA CYS A 121 8.24 -7.79 8.76
C CYS A 121 8.09 -6.96 10.04
N ALA A 122 8.39 -5.65 9.98
CA ALA A 122 8.30 -4.77 11.14
C ALA A 122 6.85 -4.57 11.65
N ASN A 123 5.87 -4.52 10.75
CA ASN A 123 4.48 -4.19 11.10
C ASN A 123 3.60 -5.43 11.33
N ALA A 124 3.79 -6.50 10.55
CA ALA A 124 3.01 -7.74 10.64
C ALA A 124 3.62 -8.75 11.62
N GLY A 125 4.89 -8.58 12.02
CA GLY A 125 5.58 -9.49 12.93
C GLY A 125 5.95 -10.85 12.32
N ILE A 126 5.76 -11.02 11.01
CA ILE A 126 6.13 -12.21 10.25
C ILE A 126 7.20 -11.78 9.25
N CYS A 127 8.36 -12.43 9.30
CA CYS A 127 9.52 -12.10 8.48
C CYS A 127 9.92 -13.31 7.65
N SER A 128 10.39 -13.07 6.41
CA SER A 128 10.96 -14.14 5.60
C SER A 128 12.15 -14.79 6.32
N ARG A 129 12.22 -16.12 6.25
CA ARG A 129 13.37 -16.89 6.74
C ARG A 129 14.42 -17.09 5.66
N ASP A 130 14.06 -16.87 4.40
CA ASP A 130 14.94 -16.94 3.24
C ASP A 130 15.30 -15.52 2.80
N SER A 131 16.59 -15.18 2.89
CA SER A 131 17.12 -13.86 2.53
C SER A 131 17.07 -13.57 1.02
N ALA A 132 16.78 -14.55 0.18
CA ALA A 132 16.62 -14.36 -1.26
C ALA A 132 15.15 -14.22 -1.70
N GLN A 133 14.21 -14.48 -0.79
CA GLN A 133 12.79 -14.52 -1.12
C GLN A 133 12.20 -13.12 -1.31
N ASP A 134 11.60 -12.89 -2.47
CA ASP A 134 10.83 -11.68 -2.75
C ASP A 134 9.54 -11.61 -1.93
N PHE A 135 8.92 -10.42 -1.90
CA PHE A 135 7.71 -10.17 -1.13
C PHE A 135 6.55 -11.10 -1.51
N VAL A 136 6.34 -11.32 -2.81
CA VAL A 136 5.17 -12.07 -3.31
C VAL A 136 5.30 -13.53 -2.89
N SER A 137 6.44 -14.15 -3.17
CA SER A 137 6.71 -15.53 -2.76
C SER A 137 6.59 -15.69 -1.24
N PHE A 138 7.14 -14.74 -0.48
CA PHE A 138 7.10 -14.75 0.98
C PHE A 138 5.67 -14.70 1.54
N VAL A 139 4.82 -13.78 1.06
CA VAL A 139 3.46 -13.64 1.62
C VAL A 139 2.57 -14.83 1.29
N PHE A 140 2.72 -15.44 0.11
CA PHE A 140 1.99 -16.65 -0.25
C PHE A 140 2.43 -17.88 0.57
N ASP A 141 3.70 -17.95 0.97
CA ASP A 141 4.20 -19.03 1.82
C ASP A 141 3.84 -18.86 3.30
N ALA A 142 3.88 -17.62 3.81
CA ALA A 142 3.87 -17.36 5.25
C ALA A 142 2.60 -16.68 5.78
N ALA A 143 1.87 -15.94 4.95
CA ALA A 143 0.76 -15.08 5.38
C ALA A 143 -0.59 -15.48 4.78
N VAL A 144 -0.61 -16.05 3.58
CA VAL A 144 -1.85 -16.45 2.90
C VAL A 144 -2.16 -17.92 3.18
N PRO A 145 -3.31 -18.24 3.81
CA PRO A 145 -3.76 -19.63 3.92
C PRO A 145 -3.98 -20.25 2.54
N ARG A 146 -3.79 -21.57 2.38
CA ARG A 146 -3.99 -22.24 1.09
C ARG A 146 -5.37 -21.98 0.47
N GLN A 147 -6.42 -21.84 1.27
CA GLN A 147 -7.77 -21.54 0.76
C GLN A 147 -7.94 -20.08 0.32
N GLY A 148 -7.02 -19.19 0.69
CA GLY A 148 -7.04 -17.76 0.37
C GLY A 148 -6.18 -17.37 -0.82
N ALA A 149 -5.30 -18.24 -1.32
CA ALA A 149 -4.39 -17.93 -2.42
C ALA A 149 -5.13 -17.52 -3.70
N ASP A 150 -6.08 -18.35 -4.14
CA ASP A 150 -6.92 -18.05 -5.32
C ASP A 150 -7.67 -16.72 -5.16
N LYS A 151 -8.10 -16.40 -3.93
CA LYS A 151 -8.81 -15.14 -3.66
C LYS A 151 -7.87 -13.94 -3.77
N VAL A 152 -6.66 -14.04 -3.23
CA VAL A 152 -5.64 -12.99 -3.36
C VAL A 152 -5.35 -12.75 -4.84
N ASP A 153 -5.16 -13.81 -5.63
CA ASP A 153 -4.89 -13.69 -7.07
C ASP A 153 -6.05 -13.02 -7.83
N GLU A 154 -7.31 -13.41 -7.58
CA GLU A 154 -8.49 -12.77 -8.16
C GLU A 154 -8.54 -11.26 -7.86
N LEU A 155 -8.26 -10.88 -6.62
CA LEU A 155 -8.25 -9.48 -6.20
C LEU A 155 -7.09 -8.71 -6.85
N VAL A 156 -5.91 -9.31 -6.96
CA VAL A 156 -4.76 -8.71 -7.63
C VAL A 156 -5.07 -8.51 -9.11
N ASP A 157 -5.62 -9.51 -9.79
CA ASP A 157 -5.99 -9.44 -11.19
C ASP A 157 -7.02 -8.33 -11.44
N THR A 158 -8.01 -8.19 -10.56
CA THR A 158 -8.97 -7.08 -10.60
C THR A 158 -8.28 -5.72 -10.47
N LEU A 159 -7.25 -5.61 -9.64
CA LEU A 159 -6.51 -4.37 -9.38
C LEU A 159 -5.55 -3.96 -10.51
N VAL A 160 -5.00 -4.93 -11.25
CA VAL A 160 -4.02 -4.67 -12.32
C VAL A 160 -4.63 -4.74 -13.72
N SER A 161 -5.82 -5.31 -13.87
CA SER A 161 -6.56 -5.28 -15.13
C SER A 161 -6.83 -3.84 -15.57
N ASP A 162 -6.74 -3.60 -16.87
CA ASP A 162 -6.96 -2.26 -17.42
C ASP A 162 -8.46 -1.92 -17.38
N PRO A 163 -8.89 -0.84 -16.69
CA PRO A 163 -10.29 -0.40 -16.75
C PRO A 163 -10.75 -0.03 -18.18
N GLY A 164 -9.82 0.14 -19.14
CA GLY A 164 -10.13 0.37 -20.56
C GLY A 164 -10.39 -0.88 -21.41
N ALA A 165 -10.23 -2.10 -20.88
CA ALA A 165 -10.42 -3.34 -21.64
C ALA A 165 -11.89 -3.83 -21.71
N GLN A 166 -12.84 -3.05 -21.16
CA GLN A 166 -14.28 -3.34 -21.18
C GLN A 166 -15.06 -2.24 -21.93
N SER A 167 -14.59 -1.86 -23.12
CA SER A 167 -15.32 -0.97 -24.05
C SER A 167 -15.48 -1.63 -25.41
#